data_AF-A0A4Q3YE04-F1
#
_entry.id   AF-A0A4Q3YE04-F1
#
_cell.length_a   1.000
_cell.length_b   1.000
_cell.length_c   1.000
_cell.angle_alpha   90.00
_cell.angle_beta   90.00
_cell.angle_gamma   90.00
#
_symmetry.space_group_name_H-M   'P 1'
#
loop_
_entity.id
_entity.type
_entity.pdbx_description
1 polymer ?
#
loop_
_entity_poly.entity_id
_entity_poly.type
_entity_poly.pdbx_seq_one_letter_code
_entity_poly.pdbx_strand_id
1 'polypeptide(L)'
;MAFDKHAMFCEEYIAAVYQTLSMLFKEGPTSEALGEGWKLTEIRRKYAAWLSESMEDKLVLFENALKEMGAAGVILDMRDADIDRGPHIKNKFLRYAEIMGSSFSTYQGEDFSRDLTVNHIVGHLRSLLGVEPLTRLRQRILEMSNGGA
;
A
#
# COMPACT_ATOMS: atom_id res chain seq x y z
N MET A 1 13.94 13.97 16.73
CA MET A 1 12.49 14.24 16.87
C MET A 1 11.74 14.11 15.55
N ALA A 2 12.00 14.94 14.53
CA ALA A 2 11.26 14.84 13.25
C ALA A 2 11.49 13.50 12.53
N PHE A 3 12.75 13.04 12.46
CA PHE A 3 13.08 11.72 11.90
C PHE A 3 12.44 10.56 12.69
N ASP A 4 12.39 10.65 14.02
CA ASP A 4 11.77 9.62 14.85
C ASP A 4 10.26 9.54 14.59
N LYS A 5 9.58 10.68 14.45
CA LYS A 5 8.16 10.73 14.10
C LYS A 5 7.87 10.21 12.69
N HIS A 6 8.75 10.52 11.73
CA HIS A 6 8.66 9.98 10.38
C HIS A 6 8.86 8.46 10.36
N ALA A 7 9.82 7.94 11.14
CA ALA A 7 10.05 6.50 11.27
C ALA A 7 8.84 5.80 11.90
N MET A 8 8.31 6.34 13.02
CA MET A 8 7.10 5.83 13.66
C MET A 8 5.90 5.80 12.69
N PHE A 9 5.73 6.87 11.91
CA PHE A 9 4.71 6.92 10.86
C PHE A 9 4.91 5.80 9.84
N CYS A 10 6.12 5.64 9.29
CA CYS A 10 6.42 4.63 8.29
C CYS A 10 6.14 3.21 8.80
N GLU A 11 6.54 2.91 10.03
CA GLU A 11 6.32 1.60 10.65
C GLU A 11 4.83 1.32 10.85
N GLU A 12 4.10 2.26 11.46
CA GLU A 12 2.67 2.13 11.74
C GLU A 12 1.85 2.05 10.45
N TYR A 13 2.18 2.88 9.46
CA TYR A 13 1.48 2.93 8.17
C TYR A 13 1.73 1.66 7.34
N ILE A 14 2.97 1.19 7.22
CA ILE A 14 3.28 -0.03 6.47
C ILE A 14 2.66 -1.27 7.11
N ALA A 15 2.64 -1.36 8.45
CA ALA A 15 1.97 -2.46 9.15
C ALA A 15 0.46 -2.51 8.82
N ALA A 16 -0.22 -1.36 8.86
CA ALA A 16 -1.62 -1.25 8.50
C ALA A 16 -1.89 -1.59 7.02
N VAL A 17 -0.96 -1.23 6.11
CA VAL A 17 -1.06 -1.63 4.70
C VAL A 17 -0.97 -3.15 4.54
N TYR A 18 -0.01 -3.80 5.18
CA TYR A 18 0.11 -5.26 5.13
C TYR A 18 -1.16 -5.95 5.63
N GLN A 19 -1.74 -5.46 6.72
CA GLN A 19 -3.00 -5.98 7.25
C GLN A 19 -4.15 -5.81 6.25
N THR A 20 -4.30 -4.60 5.69
CA THR A 20 -5.35 -4.29 4.71
C THR A 20 -5.23 -5.18 3.47
N LEU A 21 -4.02 -5.31 2.91
CA LEU A 21 -3.78 -6.14 1.73
C LEU A 21 -4.02 -7.62 2.05
N SER A 22 -3.52 -8.13 3.17
CA SER A 22 -3.73 -9.52 3.59
C SER A 22 -5.22 -9.84 3.67
N MET A 23 -6.02 -8.94 4.25
CA MET A 23 -7.47 -9.08 4.33
C MET A 23 -8.14 -9.05 2.95
N LEU A 24 -7.83 -8.03 2.13
CA LEU A 24 -8.35 -7.93 0.76
C LEU A 24 -8.02 -9.16 -0.09
N PHE A 25 -6.84 -9.75 0.08
CA PHE A 25 -6.43 -10.93 -0.67
C PHE A 25 -7.03 -12.23 -0.12
N LYS A 26 -7.17 -12.37 1.20
CA LYS A 26 -7.66 -13.59 1.84
C LYS A 26 -9.18 -13.70 1.81
N GLU A 27 -9.86 -12.61 2.14
CA GLU A 27 -11.30 -12.56 2.36
C GLU A 27 -12.02 -11.88 1.19
N GLY A 28 -11.26 -11.22 0.32
CA GLY A 28 -11.83 -10.38 -0.73
C GLY A 28 -12.22 -9.01 -0.19
N PRO A 29 -12.93 -8.22 -0.99
CA PRO A 29 -13.46 -6.96 -0.53
C PRO A 29 -14.62 -7.25 0.44
N THR A 30 -14.49 -6.81 1.68
CA THR A 30 -15.49 -6.94 2.76
C THR A 30 -15.66 -5.59 3.48
N SER A 31 -16.69 -5.47 4.32
CA SER A 31 -16.85 -4.30 5.21
C SER A 31 -15.65 -4.09 6.13
N GLU A 32 -15.03 -5.18 6.57
CA GLU A 32 -13.85 -5.22 7.42
C GLU A 32 -12.63 -4.68 6.66
N ALA A 33 -12.44 -5.11 5.41
CA ALA A 33 -11.38 -4.60 4.54
C ALA A 33 -11.54 -3.09 4.26
N LEU A 34 -12.78 -2.61 4.12
CA LEU A 34 -13.07 -1.18 4.04
C LEU A 34 -12.70 -0.45 5.35
N GLY A 35 -13.02 -1.04 6.50
CA GLY A 35 -12.64 -0.53 7.82
C GLY A 35 -11.12 -0.39 8.00
N GLU A 36 -10.34 -1.38 7.54
CA GLU A 36 -8.87 -1.30 7.53
C GLU A 36 -8.37 -0.15 6.64
N GLY A 37 -9.03 0.11 5.50
CA GLY A 37 -8.74 1.28 4.65
C GLY A 37 -8.95 2.62 5.35
N TRP A 38 -9.88 2.73 6.30
CA TRP A 38 -10.08 3.94 7.11
C TRP A 38 -8.98 4.14 8.16
N LYS A 39 -8.43 3.06 8.72
CA LYS A 39 -7.31 3.14 9.67
C LYS A 39 -6.08 3.80 9.06
N LEU A 40 -5.81 3.57 7.77
CA LEU A 40 -4.71 4.23 7.06
C LEU A 40 -4.85 5.75 7.07
N THR A 41 -6.06 6.25 6.84
CA THR A 41 -6.37 7.69 6.93
C THR A 41 -6.20 8.22 8.34
N GLU A 42 -6.58 7.45 9.37
CA GLU A 42 -6.37 7.85 10.76
C GLU A 42 -4.88 7.95 11.10
N ILE A 43 -4.07 6.98 10.67
CA ILE A 43 -2.62 7.01 10.84
C ILE A 43 -2.04 8.23 10.14
N ARG A 44 -2.38 8.48 8.86
CA ARG A 44 -1.90 9.68 8.16
C ARG A 44 -2.27 10.97 8.90
N ARG A 45 -3.52 11.12 9.34
CA ARG A 45 -3.97 12.30 10.11
C ARG A 45 -3.25 12.46 11.43
N LYS A 46 -2.95 11.36 12.13
CA LYS A 46 -2.16 11.35 13.38
C LYS A 46 -0.75 11.91 13.18
N TYR A 47 -0.16 11.71 12.01
CA TYR A 47 1.20 12.16 11.69
C TYR A 47 1.27 13.34 10.72
N ALA A 48 0.15 13.99 10.37
CA ALA A 48 0.07 15.04 9.35
C ALA A 48 1.11 16.16 9.50
N ALA A 49 1.42 16.58 10.74
CA ALA A 49 2.44 17.59 11.02
C ALA A 49 3.87 17.20 10.60
N TRP A 50 4.11 15.93 10.28
CA TRP A 50 5.41 15.34 9.92
C TRP A 50 5.45 14.88 8.46
N LEU A 51 4.37 15.10 7.70
CA LEU A 51 4.27 14.71 6.30
C LEU A 51 4.42 15.94 5.42
N SER A 52 5.06 15.77 4.26
CA SER A 52 5.01 16.80 3.23
C SER A 52 3.67 16.73 2.50
N GLU A 53 3.20 17.88 2.00
CA GLU A 53 1.98 17.96 1.18
C GLU A 53 2.02 16.96 0.02
N SER A 54 3.17 16.88 -0.68
CA SER A 54 3.38 15.91 -1.76
C SER A 54 3.28 14.44 -1.33
N MET A 55 3.58 14.13 -0.07
CA MET A 55 3.43 12.78 0.48
C MET A 55 1.97 12.53 0.84
N GLU A 56 1.31 13.51 1.48
CA GLU A 56 -0.11 13.41 1.80
C GLU A 56 -0.98 13.18 0.56
N ASP A 57 -0.76 13.93 -0.52
CA ASP A 57 -1.54 13.78 -1.76
C ASP A 57 -1.46 12.35 -2.31
N LYS A 58 -0.26 11.77 -2.34
CA LYS A 58 -0.04 10.42 -2.85
C LYS A 58 -0.62 9.35 -1.92
N LEU A 59 -0.53 9.56 -0.61
CA LEU A 59 -1.13 8.67 0.38
C LEU A 59 -2.65 8.71 0.31
N VAL A 60 -3.26 9.88 0.10
CA VAL A 60 -4.71 10.03 -0.10
C VAL A 60 -5.18 9.23 -1.31
N LEU A 61 -4.47 9.32 -2.44
CA LEU A 61 -4.80 8.54 -3.64
C LEU A 61 -4.76 7.03 -3.37
N PHE A 62 -3.71 6.57 -2.69
CA PHE A 62 -3.55 5.18 -2.30
C PHE A 62 -4.65 4.70 -1.33
N GLU A 63 -4.93 5.49 -0.28
CA GLU A 63 -5.98 5.20 0.71
C GLU A 63 -7.36 5.10 0.05
N ASN A 64 -7.68 6.03 -0.85
CA ASN A 64 -8.94 6.04 -1.56
C ASN A 64 -9.08 4.80 -2.45
N ALA A 65 -8.01 4.41 -3.16
CA ALA A 65 -8.03 3.22 -3.99
C ALA A 65 -8.28 1.94 -3.16
N LEU A 66 -7.67 1.83 -1.96
CA LEU A 66 -7.95 0.72 -1.04
C LEU A 66 -9.39 0.72 -0.53
N LYS A 67 -9.93 1.88 -0.17
CA LYS A 67 -11.33 2.01 0.27
C LYS A 67 -12.30 1.68 -0.85
N GLU A 68 -12.04 2.11 -2.08
CA GLU A 68 -12.87 1.76 -3.25
C GLU A 68 -12.87 0.25 -3.50
N MET A 69 -11.72 -0.42 -3.31
CA MET A 69 -11.63 -1.86 -3.34
C MET A 69 -12.45 -2.52 -2.22
N GLY A 70 -12.37 -2.04 -0.97
CA GLY A 70 -13.19 -2.55 0.13
C GLY A 70 -14.71 -2.31 -0.06
N ALA A 71 -15.10 -1.10 -0.48
CA ALA A 71 -16.50 -0.70 -0.68
C ALA A 71 -17.20 -1.50 -1.78
N ALA A 72 -16.44 -1.95 -2.79
CA ALA A 72 -16.94 -2.90 -3.78
C ALA A 72 -17.48 -4.19 -3.16
N GLY A 73 -16.89 -4.62 -2.06
CA GLY A 73 -17.25 -5.81 -1.31
C GLY A 73 -18.61 -5.68 -0.66
N VAL A 74 -18.82 -4.55 0.00
CA VAL A 74 -20.12 -4.20 0.60
C VAL A 74 -21.24 -4.22 -0.45
N ILE A 75 -20.98 -3.71 -1.65
CA ILE A 75 -21.95 -3.74 -2.76
C ILE A 75 -22.22 -5.17 -3.26
N LEU A 76 -21.19 -6.04 -3.25
CA LEU A 76 -21.29 -7.45 -3.64
C LEU A 76 -21.89 -8.34 -2.54
N ASP A 77 -21.80 -7.96 -1.27
CA ASP A 77 -22.50 -8.64 -0.17
C ASP A 77 -23.98 -8.23 -0.12
N MET A 78 -24.32 -7.07 -0.68
CA MET A 78 -25.72 -6.60 -0.84
C MET A 78 -26.44 -7.17 -2.07
N ARG A 79 -25.71 -7.69 -3.08
CA ARG A 79 -26.28 -8.38 -4.26
C ARG A 79 -25.99 -9.87 -4.10
N ASP A 80 -27.01 -10.72 -4.23
CA ASP A 80 -26.95 -12.18 -4.03
C ASP A 80 -25.59 -12.85 -4.31
N ALA A 81 -25.22 -13.77 -3.42
CA ALA A 81 -23.92 -14.47 -3.30
C ALA A 81 -23.45 -15.30 -4.52
N ASP A 82 -24.14 -15.22 -5.65
CA ASP A 82 -23.93 -16.04 -6.86
C ASP A 82 -23.04 -15.36 -7.92
N ILE A 83 -22.49 -14.18 -7.60
CA ILE A 83 -21.52 -13.49 -8.48
C ILE A 83 -20.12 -14.07 -8.24
N ASP A 84 -19.51 -14.63 -9.28
CA ASP A 84 -18.10 -15.04 -9.26
C ASP A 84 -17.20 -13.84 -8.90
N ARG A 85 -16.63 -13.88 -7.69
CA ARG A 85 -15.87 -12.78 -7.10
C ARG A 85 -14.48 -12.62 -7.75
N GLY A 86 -13.94 -13.66 -8.40
CA GLY A 86 -12.57 -13.69 -8.92
C GLY A 86 -12.26 -12.60 -9.98
N PRO A 87 -13.03 -12.51 -11.08
CA PRO A 87 -12.81 -11.51 -12.14
C PRO A 87 -12.99 -10.07 -11.68
N HIS A 88 -13.90 -9.84 -10.73
CA HIS A 88 -14.15 -8.51 -10.16
C HIS A 88 -13.00 -8.02 -9.29
N ILE A 89 -12.34 -8.92 -8.57
CA ILE A 89 -11.15 -8.60 -7.77
C ILE A 89 -9.98 -8.27 -8.71
N LYS A 90 -9.71 -9.10 -9.73
CA LYS A 90 -8.61 -8.89 -10.70
C LYS A 90 -8.72 -7.54 -11.43
N ASN A 91 -9.90 -7.20 -11.97
CA ASN A 91 -10.09 -5.94 -12.70
C ASN A 91 -9.93 -4.69 -11.80
N LYS A 92 -10.19 -4.80 -10.50
CA LYS A 92 -10.03 -3.68 -9.56
C LYS A 92 -8.59 -3.51 -9.11
N PHE A 93 -7.85 -4.61 -8.97
CA PHE A 93 -6.39 -4.55 -8.79
C PHE A 93 -5.68 -3.94 -10.01
N LEU A 94 -6.14 -4.21 -11.23
CA LEU A 94 -5.64 -3.55 -12.44
C LEU A 94 -5.94 -2.04 -12.45
N ARG A 95 -7.06 -1.62 -11.86
CA ARG A 95 -7.37 -0.19 -11.71
C ARG A 95 -6.54 0.48 -10.62
N TYR A 96 -6.30 -0.21 -9.51
CA TYR A 96 -5.36 0.22 -8.47
C TYR A 96 -3.93 0.35 -9.04
N ALA A 97 -3.52 -0.60 -9.88
CA ALA A 97 -2.25 -0.57 -10.61
C ALA A 97 -2.09 0.69 -11.46
N GLU A 98 -3.11 1.03 -12.26
CA GLU A 98 -3.17 2.26 -13.06
C GLU A 98 -3.05 3.52 -12.20
N ILE A 99 -3.77 3.59 -11.07
CA ILE A 99 -3.74 4.74 -10.14
C ILE A 99 -2.34 4.92 -9.52
N MET A 100 -1.66 3.82 -9.21
CA MET A 100 -0.32 3.83 -8.62
C MET A 100 0.80 4.01 -9.66
N GLY A 101 0.45 4.37 -10.91
CA GLY A 101 1.42 4.59 -12.00
C GLY A 101 2.28 3.37 -12.31
N SER A 102 1.82 2.18 -11.89
CA SER A 102 2.57 0.94 -11.93
C SER A 102 1.86 0.04 -12.93
N SER A 103 2.51 -0.30 -14.04
CA SER A 103 1.93 -1.24 -14.99
C SER A 103 1.96 -2.65 -14.37
N PHE A 104 0.94 -3.05 -13.61
CA PHE A 104 0.76 -4.43 -13.16
C PHE A 104 0.25 -5.34 -14.30
N SER A 105 0.33 -4.90 -15.55
CA SER A 105 -0.20 -5.63 -16.70
C SER A 105 0.61 -6.88 -17.06
N THR A 106 1.88 -6.97 -16.65
CA THR A 106 2.75 -8.16 -16.82
C THR A 106 4.07 -7.97 -16.04
N TYR A 107 4.48 -8.93 -15.21
CA TYR A 107 5.88 -9.10 -14.80
C TYR A 107 6.41 -10.40 -15.39
N GLN A 108 7.31 -10.31 -16.38
CA GLN A 108 7.92 -11.44 -17.09
C GLN A 108 6.96 -12.48 -17.71
N GLY A 109 5.69 -12.12 -17.94
CA GLY A 109 4.72 -13.02 -18.58
C GLY A 109 4.10 -14.08 -17.66
N GLU A 110 4.30 -13.99 -16.34
CA GLU A 110 3.66 -14.88 -15.37
C GLU A 110 2.44 -14.22 -14.68
N ASP A 111 1.45 -15.05 -14.31
CA ASP A 111 0.31 -14.64 -13.51
C ASP A 111 0.76 -14.23 -12.10
N PHE A 112 0.17 -13.18 -11.53
CA PHE A 112 0.55 -12.68 -10.21
C PHE A 112 0.27 -13.70 -9.10
N SER A 113 1.31 -14.07 -8.35
CA SER A 113 1.09 -14.61 -7.02
C SER A 113 0.69 -13.49 -6.05
N ARG A 114 -0.11 -13.84 -5.04
CA ARG A 114 -0.55 -12.93 -3.97
C ARG A 114 0.64 -12.20 -3.33
N ASP A 115 1.71 -12.94 -3.04
CA ASP A 115 2.88 -12.43 -2.33
C ASP A 115 3.72 -11.46 -3.18
N LEU A 116 3.81 -11.70 -4.49
CA LEU A 116 4.50 -10.80 -5.42
C LEU A 116 3.79 -9.44 -5.51
N THR A 117 2.46 -9.44 -5.50
CA THR A 117 1.66 -8.20 -5.55
C THR A 117 1.83 -7.38 -4.28
N VAL A 118 1.77 -8.03 -3.10
CA VAL A 118 1.95 -7.35 -1.81
C VAL A 118 3.34 -6.71 -1.71
N ASN A 119 4.39 -7.45 -2.08
CA ASN A 119 5.75 -6.93 -2.04
C ASN A 119 5.97 -5.74 -2.98
N HIS A 120 5.36 -5.76 -4.17
CA HIS A 120 5.40 -4.63 -5.10
C HIS A 120 4.71 -3.39 -4.54
N ILE A 121 3.51 -3.54 -3.97
CA ILE A 121 2.76 -2.43 -3.37
C ILE A 121 3.56 -1.79 -2.24
N VAL A 122 4.11 -2.62 -1.35
CA VAL A 122 4.91 -2.15 -0.23
C VAL A 122 6.22 -1.53 -0.69
N GLY A 123 6.86 -2.06 -1.74
CA GLY A 123 8.04 -1.46 -2.36
C GLY A 123 7.76 -0.05 -2.88
N HIS A 124 6.66 0.12 -3.61
CA HIS A 124 6.24 1.43 -4.09
C HIS A 124 5.98 2.41 -2.94
N LEU A 125 5.29 1.98 -1.88
CA LEU A 125 5.06 2.80 -0.70
C LEU A 125 6.35 3.19 0.01
N ARG A 126 7.32 2.28 0.15
CA ARG A 126 8.64 2.60 0.74
C ARG A 126 9.36 3.70 -0.05
N SER A 127 9.20 3.72 -1.37
CA SER A 127 9.70 4.81 -2.22
C SER A 127 8.95 6.13 -1.95
N LEU A 128 7.61 6.09 -1.90
CA LEU A 128 6.76 7.26 -1.60
C LEU A 128 7.05 7.88 -0.23
N LEU A 129 7.29 7.03 0.77
CA LEU A 129 7.60 7.43 2.15
C LEU A 129 9.04 7.96 2.31
N GLY A 130 9.85 7.95 1.24
CA GLY A 130 11.24 8.37 1.30
C GLY A 130 12.14 7.43 2.13
N VAL A 131 11.64 6.25 2.50
CA VAL A 131 12.41 5.23 3.24
C VAL A 131 13.52 4.67 2.35
N GLU A 132 13.26 4.49 1.07
CA GLU A 132 14.24 3.90 0.17
C GLU A 132 15.46 4.80 -0.14
N PRO A 133 15.29 6.12 -0.36
CA PRO A 133 16.41 7.06 -0.34
C PRO A 133 17.23 6.99 0.96
N LEU A 134 16.59 6.86 2.13
CA LEU A 134 17.28 6.77 3.42
C LEU A 134 18.08 5.47 3.58
N THR A 135 17.51 4.32 3.17
CA THR A 135 18.22 3.04 3.19
C THR A 135 19.42 3.05 2.23
N ARG A 136 19.27 3.64 1.04
CA ARG A 136 20.37 3.80 0.07
C ARG A 136 21.47 4.73 0.60
N LEU A 137 21.10 5.83 1.25
CA LEU A 137 22.06 6.73 1.88
C LEU A 137 22.85 6.00 2.97
N ARG A 138 22.17 5.20 3.81
CA ARG A 138 22.80 4.38 4.84
C ARG A 138 23.78 3.36 4.24
N GLN A 139 23.40 2.66 3.16
CA GLN A 139 24.30 1.72 2.48
C GLN A 139 25.56 2.40 1.97
N ARG A 140 25.43 3.55 1.29
CA ARG A 140 26.59 4.33 0.83
C ARG A 140 27.52 4.74 1.97
N ILE A 141 26.96 5.18 3.11
CA ILE A 141 27.77 5.54 4.28
C ILE A 141 28.54 4.31 4.80
N LEU A 142 27.91 3.14 4.88
CA LEU A 142 28.56 1.90 5.32
C LEU A 142 29.65 1.43 4.33
N GLU A 143 29.42 1.54 3.03
CA GLU A 143 30.41 1.23 1.98
C GLU A 143 31.62 2.17 2.06
N MET A 144 31.39 3.47 2.28
CA MET A 144 32.45 4.45 2.49
C MET A 144 33.23 4.20 3.78
N SER A 145 32.56 3.76 4.85
CA SER A 145 33.23 3.41 6.12
C SER A 145 34.04 2.11 6.03
N ASN A 146 33.63 1.15 5.19
CA ASN A 146 34.35 -0.11 4.99
C ASN A 146 35.44 -0.05 3.91
N GLY A 147 35.39 0.92 2.99
CA GLY A 147 36.41 1.12 1.95
C GLY A 147 37.56 2.06 2.34
N GLY A 148 37.56 2.58 3.58
CA GLY A 148 38.53 3.55 4.08
C GLY A 148 39.52 2.99 5.12
N ALA A 149 39.77 1.68 5.14
CA ALA A 149 40.75 1.01 6.00
C ALA A 149 41.90 0.41 5.19
#